data_AF-A0A940AVV7-F1
#
_entry.id   AF-A0A940AVV7-F1
#
_cell.length_a   1.000
_cell.length_b   1.000
_cell.length_c   1.000
_cell.angle_alpha   90.00
_cell.angle_beta   90.00
_cell.angle_gamma   90.00
#
_symmetry.space_group_name_H-M   'P 1'
#
loop_
_entity.id
_entity.type
_entity.pdbx_description
1 polymer ?
#
loop_
_entity_poly.entity_id
_entity_poly.type
_entity_poly.pdbx_seq_one_letter_code
_entity_poly.pdbx_strand_id
1 'polypeptide(L)'
;MMNNEFLEIKLNSKNEFRTTASFELNGMYFSAVNVKIDTGCPHTSFPVLKLGISEETAYKLKQKDCFDNSIAKTISFGVNDSKAKRDDDKKKFKSKRFMELNSISFKHTANSFSLGNLMLGNFPISVSYDRTGNILIGMDILRNLNIFIGTNTIGETILLACKNETQTFVAELSKLINVKRV
;
A
#
# COMPACT_ATOMS: atom_id res chain seq x y z
N MET A 1 -21.47 9.59 -14.90
CA MET A 1 -19.99 9.48 -14.97
C MET A 1 -19.67 8.00 -15.11
N MET A 2 -18.95 7.58 -16.15
CA MET A 2 -18.56 6.17 -16.29
C MET A 2 -17.66 5.82 -15.10
N ASN A 3 -18.10 4.89 -14.26
CA ASN A 3 -17.25 4.28 -13.26
C ASN A 3 -16.09 3.63 -14.01
N ASN A 4 -14.88 4.02 -13.68
CA ASN A 4 -13.69 3.45 -14.28
C ASN A 4 -13.46 2.05 -13.68
N GLU A 5 -13.50 1.02 -14.52
CA GLU A 5 -13.71 -0.37 -14.08
C GLU A 5 -12.42 -1.16 -13.82
N PHE A 6 -11.27 -0.61 -14.23
CA PHE A 6 -9.99 -1.30 -14.10
C PHE A 6 -8.78 -0.35 -14.04
N LEU A 7 -7.67 -0.91 -13.59
CA LEU A 7 -6.33 -0.36 -13.59
C LEU A 7 -5.59 -0.86 -14.82
N GLU A 8 -4.85 0.03 -15.47
CA GLU A 8 -3.84 -0.30 -16.46
C GLU A 8 -2.54 0.40 -16.07
N ILE A 9 -1.49 -0.39 -15.84
CA ILE A 9 -0.23 0.11 -15.31
C ILE A 9 0.91 -0.47 -16.12
N LYS A 10 1.69 0.42 -16.75
CA LYS A 10 2.93 0.04 -17.42
C LYS A 10 4.06 -0.16 -16.41
N LEU A 11 4.85 -1.21 -16.62
CA LEU A 11 6.10 -1.43 -15.88
C LEU A 11 7.09 -0.29 -16.19
N ASN A 12 7.53 0.42 -15.17
CA ASN A 12 8.47 1.52 -15.35
C ASN A 12 9.93 1.02 -15.51
N SER A 13 10.85 1.96 -15.77
CA SER A 13 12.28 1.67 -15.94
C SER A 13 13.00 1.12 -14.69
N LYS A 14 12.35 1.16 -13.52
CA LYS A 14 12.83 0.56 -12.27
C LYS A 14 12.24 -0.83 -12.02
N ASN A 15 11.54 -1.41 -13.00
CA ASN A 15 10.78 -2.65 -12.88
C ASN A 15 9.71 -2.59 -11.78
N GLU A 16 8.99 -1.47 -11.70
CA GLU A 16 7.91 -1.29 -10.73
C GLU A 16 6.60 -0.93 -11.45
N PHE A 17 5.50 -1.54 -11.02
CA PHE A 17 4.16 -1.06 -11.31
C PHE A 17 3.80 0.01 -10.28
N ARG A 18 3.52 1.23 -10.77
CA ARG A 18 3.13 2.35 -9.93
C ARG A 18 1.87 3.01 -10.46
N THR A 19 1.00 3.39 -9.54
CA THR A 19 -0.20 4.17 -9.84
C THR A 19 -0.40 5.21 -8.74
N THR A 20 -1.47 5.98 -8.83
CA THR A 20 -1.87 6.90 -7.79
C THR A 20 -2.91 6.27 -6.87
N ALA A 21 -2.97 6.70 -5.62
CA ALA A 21 -4.03 6.37 -4.69
C ALA A 21 -4.68 7.66 -4.16
N SER A 22 -5.97 7.60 -3.88
CA SER A 22 -6.66 8.67 -3.15
C SER A 22 -7.50 8.06 -2.04
N PHE A 23 -7.49 8.68 -0.85
CA PHE A 23 -8.13 8.13 0.34
C PHE A 23 -8.21 9.16 1.46
N GLU A 24 -9.04 8.89 2.45
CA GLU A 24 -9.05 9.61 3.71
C GLU A 24 -8.39 8.77 4.81
N LEU A 25 -7.53 9.40 5.60
CA LEU A 25 -6.89 8.80 6.77
C LEU A 25 -6.85 9.84 7.90
N ASN A 26 -7.41 9.47 9.06
CA ASN A 26 -7.46 10.34 10.24
C ASN A 26 -8.08 11.72 9.97
N GLY A 27 -9.16 11.78 9.17
CA GLY A 27 -9.84 13.03 8.81
C GLY A 27 -9.11 13.89 7.78
N MET A 28 -7.96 13.43 7.26
CA MET A 28 -7.23 14.11 6.21
C MET A 28 -7.43 13.39 4.88
N TYR A 29 -7.75 14.15 3.83
CA TYR A 29 -7.85 13.63 2.48
C TYR A 29 -6.52 13.73 1.74
N PHE A 30 -6.07 12.61 1.18
CA PHE A 30 -4.88 12.51 0.36
C PHE A 30 -5.30 12.17 -1.07
N SER A 31 -4.82 12.96 -2.04
CA SER A 31 -5.10 12.76 -3.46
C SER A 31 -3.83 12.49 -4.24
N ALA A 32 -3.96 11.70 -5.31
CA ALA A 32 -2.89 11.42 -6.27
C ALA A 32 -1.57 10.92 -5.64
N VAL A 33 -1.64 10.18 -4.53
CA VAL A 33 -0.46 9.65 -3.82
C VAL A 33 0.21 8.57 -4.65
N ASN A 34 1.50 8.71 -4.95
CA ASN A 34 2.24 7.69 -5.69
C ASN A 34 2.43 6.43 -4.84
N VAL A 35 1.90 5.31 -5.33
CA VAL A 35 1.99 4.00 -4.66
C VAL A 35 2.59 2.96 -5.58
N LYS A 36 3.30 2.00 -4.98
CA LYS A 36 3.83 0.82 -5.67
C LYS A 36 2.88 -0.35 -5.46
N ILE A 37 2.54 -1.05 -6.54
CA ILE A 37 1.86 -2.36 -6.48
C ILE A 37 2.93 -3.41 -6.17
N ASP A 38 2.80 -4.11 -5.05
CA ASP A 38 3.80 -5.06 -4.58
C ASP A 38 3.16 -6.40 -4.20
N THR A 39 3.16 -7.32 -5.17
CA THR A 39 2.60 -8.68 -5.03
C THR A 39 3.42 -9.56 -4.08
N GLY A 40 4.67 -9.18 -3.79
CA GLY A 40 5.51 -9.83 -2.78
C GLY A 40 5.27 -9.32 -1.36
N CYS A 41 4.44 -8.29 -1.19
CA CYS A 41 4.18 -7.69 0.11
C CYS A 41 2.85 -8.22 0.69
N PRO A 42 2.85 -8.91 1.84
CA PRO A 42 1.60 -9.42 2.42
C PRO A 42 0.65 -8.32 2.91
N HIS A 43 1.18 -7.15 3.27
CA HIS A 43 0.44 -6.08 3.93
C HIS A 43 0.71 -4.73 3.31
N THR A 44 -0.35 -3.98 3.07
CA THR A 44 -0.31 -2.60 2.61
C THR A 44 0.33 -1.70 3.67
N SER A 45 1.31 -0.89 3.27
CA SER A 45 2.17 -0.11 4.16
C SER A 45 2.25 1.35 3.74
N PHE A 46 1.91 2.25 4.67
CA PHE A 46 1.77 3.70 4.48
C PHE A 46 2.72 4.44 5.43
N PRO A 47 3.96 4.72 5.01
CA PRO A 47 4.83 5.62 5.74
C PRO A 47 4.30 7.06 5.60
N VAL A 48 3.85 7.67 6.70
CA VAL A 48 3.15 8.97 6.64
C VAL A 48 4.02 10.11 6.11
N LEU A 49 5.34 10.02 6.28
CA LEU A 49 6.28 11.00 5.75
C LEU A 49 6.24 11.05 4.21
N LYS A 50 5.83 9.95 3.55
CA LYS A 50 5.59 9.93 2.10
C LYS A 50 4.27 10.56 1.68
N LEU A 51 3.39 10.84 2.63
CA LEU A 51 2.14 11.56 2.41
C LEU A 51 2.32 13.08 2.55
N GLY A 52 3.54 13.57 2.79
CA GLY A 52 3.83 14.99 3.00
C GLY A 52 3.55 15.49 4.42
N ILE A 53 3.28 14.57 5.37
CA ILE A 53 3.14 14.92 6.78
C ILE A 53 4.52 15.27 7.36
N SER A 54 4.62 16.40 8.09
CA SER A 54 5.87 16.82 8.73
C SER A 54 6.30 15.86 9.84
N GLU A 55 7.60 15.79 10.13
CA GLU A 55 8.13 14.94 11.20
C GLU A 55 7.52 15.27 12.57
N GLU A 56 7.32 16.55 12.86
CA GLU A 56 6.67 16.99 14.11
C GLU A 56 5.23 16.47 14.21
N THR A 57 4.47 16.55 13.11
CA THR A 57 3.09 16.05 13.06
C THR A 57 3.06 14.54 13.15
N ALA A 58 3.96 13.85 12.45
CA ALA A 58 4.11 12.40 12.50
C ALA A 58 4.46 11.93 13.92
N TYR A 59 5.34 12.64 14.63
CA TYR A 59 5.67 12.35 16.03
C TYR A 59 4.46 12.49 16.95
N LYS A 60 3.68 13.58 16.81
CA LYS A 60 2.45 13.80 17.58
C LYS A 60 1.40 12.71 17.32
N LEU A 61 1.22 12.31 16.05
CA LEU A 61 0.32 11.22 15.68
C LEU A 61 0.79 9.87 16.24
N LYS A 62 2.09 9.56 16.13
CA LYS A 62 2.68 8.36 16.74
C LYS A 62 2.43 8.32 18.24
N GLN A 63 2.65 9.44 18.92
CA GLN A 63 2.44 9.55 20.36
C GLN A 63 0.99 9.23 20.72
N LYS A 64 0.02 9.85 20.05
CA LYS A 64 -1.41 9.57 20.24
C LYS A 64 -1.71 8.08 20.07
N ASP A 65 -1.26 7.48 18.97
CA ASP A 65 -1.53 6.08 18.66
C ASP A 65 -0.85 5.08 19.61
N CYS A 66 0.32 5.44 20.13
CA CYS A 66 1.02 4.63 21.13
C CYS A 66 0.17 4.46 22.41
N PHE A 67 -0.57 5.49 22.79
CA PHE A 67 -1.41 5.49 23.99
C PHE A 67 -2.86 5.04 23.74
N ASP A 68 -3.28 4.92 22.49
CA ASP A 68 -4.61 4.43 22.13
C ASP A 68 -4.67 2.89 22.11
N ASN A 69 -5.33 2.29 23.10
CA ASN A 69 -5.45 0.83 23.19
C ASN A 69 -6.39 0.20 22.12
N SER A 70 -7.19 1.01 21.43
CA SER A 70 -8.07 0.52 20.35
C SER A 70 -7.31 0.29 19.04
N ILE A 71 -6.15 0.94 18.86
CA ILE A 71 -5.33 0.81 17.66
C ILE A 71 -4.43 -0.41 17.80
N ALA A 72 -4.62 -1.39 16.90
CA ALA A 72 -3.77 -2.56 16.83
C ALA A 72 -2.36 -2.16 16.34
N LYS A 73 -1.34 -2.68 17.03
CA LYS A 73 0.07 -2.37 16.80
C LYS A 73 0.79 -3.64 16.35
N THR A 74 1.69 -3.49 15.41
CA THR A 74 2.52 -4.60 14.90
C THR A 74 3.95 -4.14 14.72
N ILE A 75 4.89 -5.06 14.88
CA ILE A 75 6.28 -4.83 14.48
C ILE A 75 6.49 -5.39 13.07
N SER A 76 7.16 -4.62 12.22
CA SER A 76 7.61 -5.08 10.91
C SER A 76 9.12 -4.92 10.83
N PHE A 77 9.82 -5.88 10.24
CA PHE A 77 11.27 -5.83 10.10
C PHE A 77 11.66 -5.69 8.64
N GLY A 78 12.67 -4.87 8.38
CA GLY A 78 13.34 -4.84 7.10
C GLY A 78 14.22 -6.09 6.92
N VAL A 79 14.44 -6.48 5.66
CA VAL A 79 15.33 -7.59 5.32
C VAL A 79 16.74 -7.40 5.90
N ASN A 80 17.19 -6.14 6.00
CA ASN A 80 18.50 -5.75 6.51
C ASN A 80 18.56 -5.56 8.05
N ASP A 81 17.44 -5.71 8.77
CA ASP A 81 17.46 -5.59 10.23
C ASP A 81 18.22 -6.75 10.86
N SER A 82 19.25 -6.45 11.66
CA SER A 82 20.05 -7.45 12.38
C SER A 82 19.23 -8.21 13.43
N LYS A 83 19.64 -9.43 13.76
CA LYS A 83 18.99 -10.24 14.80
C LYS A 83 18.94 -9.50 16.14
N ALA A 84 20.04 -8.86 16.55
CA ALA A 84 20.12 -8.10 17.79
C ALA A 84 19.07 -6.97 17.84
N LYS A 85 18.93 -6.21 16.74
CA LYS A 85 17.90 -5.16 16.63
C LYS A 85 16.49 -5.75 16.72
N ARG A 86 16.22 -6.84 16.00
CA ARG A 86 14.90 -7.51 16.03
C ARG A 86 14.52 -7.97 17.44
N ASP A 87 15.49 -8.49 18.19
CA ASP A 87 15.27 -8.98 19.54
C ASP A 87 15.06 -7.83 20.55
N ASP A 88 15.80 -6.73 20.41
CA ASP A 88 15.57 -5.50 21.18
C ASP A 88 14.20 -4.89 20.91
N ASP A 89 13.82 -4.73 19.64
CA ASP A 89 12.52 -4.21 19.23
C ASP A 89 11.37 -5.08 19.78
N LYS A 90 11.52 -6.41 19.75
CA LYS A 90 10.53 -7.33 20.37
C LYS A 90 10.40 -7.12 21.87
N LYS A 91 11.50 -6.90 22.60
CA LYS A 91 11.47 -6.62 24.04
C LYS A 91 10.75 -5.30 24.32
N LYS A 92 11.11 -4.23 23.61
CA LYS A 92 10.45 -2.92 23.67
C LYS A 92 8.95 -3.03 23.42
N PHE A 93 8.54 -3.75 22.38
CA PHE A 93 7.14 -3.98 22.03
C PHE A 93 6.38 -4.71 23.15
N LYS A 94 6.94 -5.79 23.72
CA LYS A 94 6.34 -6.51 24.85
C LYS A 94 6.18 -5.63 26.09
N SER A 95 7.14 -4.74 26.34
CA SER A 95 7.09 -3.75 27.42
C SER A 95 6.24 -2.50 27.11
N LYS A 96 5.50 -2.48 25.99
CA LYS A 96 4.69 -1.34 25.52
C LYS A 96 5.47 -0.02 25.32
N ARG A 97 6.79 -0.08 25.13
CA ARG A 97 7.67 1.06 24.84
C ARG A 97 7.60 1.43 23.36
N PHE A 98 6.41 1.74 22.87
CA PHE A 98 6.12 1.89 21.44
C PHE A 98 6.77 3.13 20.81
N MET A 99 6.92 4.22 21.57
CA MET A 99 7.57 5.44 21.08
C MET A 99 9.04 5.21 20.71
N GLU A 100 9.70 4.26 21.35
CA GLU A 100 11.10 3.89 21.11
C GLU A 100 11.29 2.96 19.89
N LEU A 101 10.21 2.56 19.23
CA LEU A 101 10.24 1.64 18.09
C LEU A 101 10.11 2.41 16.78
N ASN A 102 11.09 2.24 15.89
CA ASN A 102 10.99 2.70 14.50
C ASN A 102 10.41 1.61 13.57
N SER A 103 10.40 0.36 14.05
CA SER A 103 9.87 -0.82 13.35
C SER A 103 8.37 -1.03 13.57
N ILE A 104 7.71 -0.16 14.33
CA ILE A 104 6.29 -0.29 14.65
C ILE A 104 5.40 0.24 13.52
N SER A 105 4.23 -0.37 13.39
CA SER A 105 3.16 0.08 12.51
C SER A 105 1.81 -0.07 13.20
N PHE A 106 0.90 0.84 12.88
CA PHE A 106 -0.40 1.03 13.51
C PHE A 106 -1.48 0.72 12.49
N LYS A 107 -2.47 -0.09 12.86
CA LYS A 107 -3.57 -0.44 11.97
C LYS A 107 -4.62 0.67 12.00
N HIS A 108 -4.83 1.27 10.83
CA HIS A 108 -5.86 2.28 10.58
C HIS A 108 -6.75 1.86 9.42
N THR A 109 -7.87 2.54 9.27
CA THR A 109 -8.71 2.39 8.08
C THR A 109 -8.45 3.56 7.14
N ALA A 110 -8.07 3.26 5.91
CA ALA A 110 -8.16 4.20 4.80
C ALA A 110 -9.60 4.18 4.27
N ASN A 111 -10.31 5.30 4.37
CA ASN A 111 -11.67 5.42 3.88
C ASN A 111 -11.69 5.90 2.42
N SER A 112 -12.73 5.50 1.68
CA SER A 112 -12.92 5.90 0.28
C SER A 112 -11.66 5.69 -0.58
N PHE A 113 -10.97 4.56 -0.36
CA PHE A 113 -9.69 4.24 -0.96
C PHE A 113 -9.84 3.91 -2.44
N SER A 114 -9.15 4.66 -3.30
CA SER A 114 -9.03 4.41 -4.74
C SER A 114 -7.59 4.06 -5.13
N LEU A 115 -7.45 3.25 -6.19
CA LEU A 115 -6.20 3.08 -6.92
C LEU A 115 -6.42 3.47 -8.37
N GLY A 116 -5.63 4.42 -8.88
CA GLY A 116 -5.88 5.07 -10.16
C GLY A 116 -7.34 5.49 -10.24
N ASN A 117 -8.04 4.87 -11.17
CA ASN A 117 -9.45 5.13 -11.40
C ASN A 117 -10.40 4.12 -10.70
N LEU A 118 -9.87 3.08 -10.07
CA LEU A 118 -10.63 1.99 -9.46
C LEU A 118 -11.00 2.32 -8.01
N MET A 119 -12.30 2.46 -7.73
CA MET A 119 -12.80 2.69 -6.37
C MET A 119 -12.84 1.38 -5.58
N LEU A 120 -12.08 1.30 -4.49
CA LEU A 120 -11.98 0.09 -3.67
C LEU A 120 -12.91 0.13 -2.45
N GLY A 121 -13.09 1.27 -1.79
CA GLY A 121 -13.91 1.40 -0.58
C GLY A 121 -13.02 1.56 0.67
N ASN A 122 -13.42 0.99 1.81
CA ASN A 122 -12.66 1.15 3.05
C ASN A 122 -11.73 -0.05 3.28
N PHE A 123 -10.45 0.20 3.56
CA PHE A 123 -9.45 -0.85 3.77
C PHE A 123 -8.63 -0.63 5.03
N PRO A 124 -8.36 -1.70 5.81
CA PRO A 124 -7.36 -1.64 6.86
C PRO A 124 -5.97 -1.54 6.23
N ILE A 125 -5.17 -0.58 6.69
CA ILE A 125 -3.79 -0.35 6.25
C ILE A 125 -2.84 -0.30 7.44
N SER A 126 -1.56 -0.62 7.22
CA SER A 126 -0.51 -0.40 8.21
C SER A 126 0.11 0.98 8.02
N VAL A 127 0.01 1.84 9.04
CA VAL A 127 0.62 3.17 9.05
C VAL A 127 1.92 3.15 9.85
N SER A 128 2.98 3.74 9.32
CA SER A 128 4.23 3.93 10.05
C SER A 128 4.59 5.42 10.09
N TYR A 129 4.99 5.89 11.26
CA TYR A 129 5.32 7.30 11.48
C TYR A 129 6.79 7.63 11.25
N ASP A 130 7.68 6.64 11.38
CA ASP A 130 9.14 6.84 11.33
C ASP A 130 9.76 6.38 10.00
N ARG A 131 9.03 5.59 9.20
CA ARG A 131 9.57 5.03 7.95
C ARG A 131 9.53 6.04 6.80
N THR A 132 10.50 5.91 5.91
CA THR A 132 10.66 6.72 4.69
C THR A 132 10.66 5.88 3.41
N GLY A 133 10.31 4.60 3.50
CA GLY A 133 10.19 3.69 2.36
C GLY A 133 9.06 4.07 1.40
N ASN A 134 8.87 3.29 0.34
CA ASN A 134 7.72 3.47 -0.56
C ASN A 134 6.39 3.21 0.18
N ILE A 135 5.32 3.83 -0.30
CA ILE A 135 3.97 3.35 -0.01
C ILE A 135 3.73 2.12 -0.87
N LEU A 136 3.34 1.01 -0.22
CA LEU A 136 3.16 -0.29 -0.86
C LEU A 136 1.70 -0.71 -0.75
N ILE A 137 1.11 -1.10 -1.88
CA ILE A 137 -0.17 -1.81 -1.93
C ILE A 137 0.15 -3.30 -1.96
N GLY A 138 -0.18 -3.97 -0.87
CA GLY A 138 0.12 -5.38 -0.66
C GLY A 138 -1.06 -6.31 -0.96
N MET A 139 -0.83 -7.60 -0.76
CA MET A 139 -1.77 -8.67 -1.05
C MET A 139 -3.05 -8.63 -0.20
N ASP A 140 -3.06 -7.94 0.95
CA ASP A 140 -4.28 -7.68 1.72
C ASP A 140 -5.33 -6.89 0.92
N ILE A 141 -4.91 -5.97 0.05
CA ILE A 141 -5.77 -5.27 -0.90
C ILE A 141 -5.81 -6.01 -2.24
N LEU A 142 -4.65 -6.39 -2.79
CA LEU A 142 -4.55 -6.91 -4.17
C LEU A 142 -5.29 -8.23 -4.39
N ARG A 143 -5.39 -9.10 -3.38
CA ARG A 143 -6.13 -10.37 -3.47
C ARG A 143 -7.63 -10.21 -3.77
N ASN A 144 -8.17 -9.01 -3.61
CA ASN A 144 -9.57 -8.70 -3.90
C ASN A 144 -9.77 -8.25 -5.36
N LEU A 145 -8.72 -8.28 -6.18
CA LEU A 145 -8.72 -7.88 -7.58
C LEU A 145 -8.36 -9.07 -8.47
N ASN A 146 -8.93 -9.10 -9.67
CA ASN A 146 -8.44 -9.95 -10.74
C ASN A 146 -7.26 -9.24 -11.42
N ILE A 147 -6.05 -9.75 -11.20
CA ILE A 147 -4.82 -9.14 -11.69
C ILE A 147 -4.21 -10.01 -12.78
N PHE A 148 -3.89 -9.37 -13.90
CA PHE A 148 -3.23 -9.99 -15.04
C PHE A 148 -2.01 -9.17 -15.40
N ILE A 149 -0.93 -9.87 -15.77
CA ILE A 149 0.28 -9.25 -16.31
C ILE A 149 0.54 -9.86 -17.67
N GLY A 150 0.74 -9.02 -18.67
CA GLY A 150 1.08 -9.43 -20.03
C GLY A 150 1.97 -8.40 -20.71
N THR A 151 2.28 -8.63 -21.97
CA THR A 151 3.05 -7.69 -22.79
C THR A 151 2.15 -7.14 -23.89
N ASN A 152 2.23 -5.85 -24.21
CA ASN A 152 1.52 -5.29 -25.36
C ASN A 152 2.30 -5.53 -26.67
N THR A 153 1.72 -5.15 -27.81
CA THR A 153 2.29 -5.37 -29.15
C THR A 153 3.63 -4.67 -29.40
N ILE A 154 3.95 -3.64 -28.60
CA ILE A 154 5.22 -2.89 -28.69
C ILE A 154 6.25 -3.36 -27.64
N GLY A 155 5.99 -4.46 -26.93
CA GLY A 155 6.94 -5.09 -26.02
C GLY A 155 6.93 -4.55 -24.59
N GLU A 156 5.96 -3.72 -24.21
CA GLU A 156 5.86 -3.17 -22.85
C GLU A 156 5.10 -4.13 -21.94
N THR A 157 5.61 -4.33 -20.72
CA THR A 157 4.91 -5.13 -19.71
C THR A 157 3.83 -4.30 -19.03
N ILE A 158 2.59 -4.79 -19.06
CA ILE A 158 1.39 -4.13 -18.54
C ILE A 158 0.77 -5.00 -17.44
N LEU A 159 0.36 -4.36 -16.35
CA LEU A 159 -0.51 -4.92 -15.33
C LEU A 159 -1.93 -4.37 -15.55
N LEU A 160 -2.88 -5.28 -15.75
CA LEU A 160 -4.32 -4.98 -15.75
C LEU A 160 -4.94 -5.52 -14.46
N ALA A 161 -5.78 -4.72 -13.80
CA ALA A 161 -6.49 -5.19 -12.61
C ALA A 161 -7.90 -4.64 -12.50
N CYS A 162 -8.87 -5.48 -12.15
CA CYS A 162 -10.26 -5.07 -11.96
C CYS A 162 -10.88 -5.74 -10.73
N LYS A 163 -12.01 -5.21 -10.24
CA LYS A 163 -12.84 -5.92 -9.24
C LYS A 163 -13.66 -7.02 -9.90
N ASN A 164 -14.30 -6.68 -11.02
CA ASN A 164 -15.13 -7.56 -11.82
C ASN A 164 -14.69 -7.44 -13.28
N GLU A 165 -14.69 -8.55 -14.01
CA GLU A 165 -14.37 -8.54 -15.43
C GLU A 165 -15.54 -7.93 -16.20
N THR A 166 -15.29 -6.81 -16.86
CA THR A 166 -16.27 -6.13 -17.72
C THR A 166 -15.88 -6.31 -19.17
N GLN A 167 -16.79 -6.02 -20.10
CA GLN A 167 -16.51 -6.18 -21.53
C GLN A 167 -15.31 -5.31 -21.96
N THR A 168 -15.21 -4.08 -21.43
CA THR A 168 -14.08 -3.18 -21.68
C THR A 168 -12.78 -3.76 -21.13
N PHE A 169 -12.80 -4.30 -19.91
CA PHE A 169 -11.63 -4.96 -19.33
C PHE A 169 -11.17 -6.16 -20.17
N VAL A 170 -12.09 -7.03 -20.57
CA VAL A 170 -11.78 -8.21 -21.40
C VAL A 170 -11.23 -7.79 -22.76
N ALA A 171 -11.75 -6.71 -23.35
CA ALA A 171 -11.23 -6.16 -24.60
C ALA A 171 -9.78 -5.67 -24.45
N GLU A 172 -9.44 -4.97 -23.36
CA GLU A 172 -8.06 -4.57 -23.10
C GLU A 172 -7.14 -5.75 -22.79
N LEU A 173 -7.61 -6.72 -21.99
CA LEU A 173 -6.87 -7.94 -21.68
C LEU A 173 -6.53 -8.73 -22.94
N SER A 174 -7.45 -8.77 -23.91
CA SER A 174 -7.27 -9.48 -25.18
C SER A 174 -6.19 -8.85 -26.08
N LYS A 175 -5.75 -7.62 -25.81
CA LYS A 175 -4.65 -6.97 -26.54
C LYS A 175 -3.28 -7.38 -26.01
N LEU A 176 -3.21 -8.02 -24.85
CA LEU A 176 -1.96 -8.48 -24.26
C LEU A 176 -1.59 -9.88 -24.76
N ILE A 177 -0.29 -10.09 -24.93
CA ILE A 177 0.32 -11.39 -25.22
C ILE A 177 1.05 -11.93 -23.98
N ASN A 178 1.27 -13.25 -23.91
CA ASN A 178 1.94 -13.93 -22.79
C ASN A 178 1.31 -13.64 -21.41
N VAL A 179 -0.02 -13.51 -21.39
CA VAL A 179 -0.78 -13.14 -20.20
C VAL A 179 -0.66 -14.21 -19.10
N LYS A 180 -0.42 -13.74 -17.87
CA LYS A 180 -0.47 -14.55 -16.65
C LYS A 180 -1.39 -13.89 -15.64
N ARG A 181 -2.23 -14.70 -14.99
CA ARG A 181 -2.97 -14.29 -13.80
C ARG A 181 -2.06 -14.39 -12.57
N VAL A 182 -2.13 -13.39 -11.70
CA VAL A 182 -1.36 -13.31 -10.44
C VAL A 182 -2.20 -13.77 -9.27
#